data_AF-A0A1Z9M4M5-F1
#
_entry.id   AF-A0A1Z9M4M5-F1
#
_cell.length_a   1.000
_cell.length_b   1.000
_cell.length_c   1.000
_cell.angle_alpha   90.00
_cell.angle_beta   90.00
_cell.angle_gamma   90.00
#
_symmetry.space_group_name_H-M   'P 1'
#
loop_
_entity.id
_entity.type
_entity.pdbx_description
1 polymer ?
#
loop_
_entity_poly.entity_id
_entity_poly.type
_entity_poly.pdbx_seq_one_letter_code
_entity_poly.pdbx_strand_id
1 'polypeptide(L)' 'MTVKPMKPLKKPQKQVNIEDTESLVCDACGNYTFIKSYFIRRLSPLMSPTGQEAMIPIEVFACGNCGKVPDKMMPTNDS' A
#
# COMPACT_ATOMS: atom_id res chain seq x y z
N MET A 1 -21.58 29.34 -36.15
CA MET A 1 -21.93 28.02 -35.56
C MET A 1 -21.80 28.14 -34.05
N THR A 2 -22.90 28.10 -33.31
CA THR A 2 -22.91 28.21 -31.84
C THR A 2 -22.70 26.83 -31.23
N VAL A 3 -21.54 26.60 -30.61
CA VAL A 3 -21.30 25.39 -29.82
C VAL A 3 -22.02 25.52 -28.48
N LYS A 4 -23.00 24.65 -28.21
CA LYS A 4 -23.62 24.55 -26.89
C LYS A 4 -22.63 23.89 -25.91
N PRO A 5 -22.47 24.41 -24.68
CA PRO A 5 -21.54 23.83 -23.70
C PRO A 5 -22.01 22.43 -23.27
N MET A 6 -21.13 21.43 -23.45
CA MET A 6 -21.38 20.07 -22.99
C MET A 6 -21.30 20.03 -21.46
N LYS A 7 -22.39 19.63 -20.79
CA LYS A 7 -22.41 19.40 -19.35
C LYS A 7 -21.42 18.28 -19.00
N PRO A 8 -20.58 18.44 -17.96
CA PRO A 8 -19.67 17.39 -17.53
C PRO A 8 -20.46 16.17 -17.07
N LEU A 9 -20.17 15.02 -17.66
CA LEU A 9 -20.76 13.73 -17.28
C LEU A 9 -20.34 13.42 -15.83
N LYS A 10 -21.31 13.39 -14.91
CA LYS A 10 -21.08 12.90 -13.54
C LYS A 10 -20.73 11.42 -13.63
N LYS A 11 -19.50 11.06 -13.23
CA LYS A 11 -19.12 9.66 -13.08
C LYS A 11 -20.01 9.02 -12.01
N PRO A 12 -20.66 7.88 -12.28
CA PRO A 12 -21.44 7.18 -11.26
C PRO A 12 -20.52 6.77 -10.11
N GLN A 13 -20.86 7.20 -8.89
CA GLN A 13 -20.20 6.75 -7.67
C GLN A 13 -20.75 5.38 -7.32
N LYS A 14 -19.98 4.32 -7.61
CA LYS A 14 -20.32 2.96 -7.18
C LYS A 14 -20.18 2.90 -5.65
N GLN A 15 -21.27 2.62 -4.95
CA GLN A 15 -21.23 2.35 -3.52
C GLN A 15 -20.65 0.95 -3.33
N VAL A 16 -19.60 0.83 -2.52
CA VAL A 16 -18.96 -0.45 -2.21
C VAL A 16 -19.63 -0.99 -0.96
N ASN A 17 -20.29 -2.15 -1.05
CA ASN A 17 -20.80 -2.84 0.12
C ASN A 17 -19.70 -3.71 0.73
N ILE A 18 -19.72 -3.87 2.05
CA ILE A 18 -18.71 -4.70 2.73
C ILE A 18 -18.85 -6.19 2.37
N GLU A 19 -20.06 -6.62 1.99
CA GLU A 19 -20.31 -7.98 1.50
C GLU A 19 -19.62 -8.28 0.16
N ASP A 20 -19.24 -7.25 -0.59
CA ASP A 20 -18.48 -7.37 -1.84
C ASP A 20 -16.96 -7.43 -1.61
N THR A 21 -16.51 -7.57 -0.35
CA THR A 21 -15.08 -7.56 0.02
C THR A 21 -14.58 -8.93 0.46
N GLU A 22 -13.30 -9.19 0.21
CA GLU A 22 -12.62 -10.41 0.65
C GLU A 22 -11.73 -10.11 1.86
N SER A 23 -11.75 -11.01 2.84
CA SER A 23 -10.83 -10.92 3.98
C SER A 23 -9.45 -11.44 3.62
N LEU A 24 -8.42 -10.68 3.97
CA LEU A 24 -7.02 -11.11 3.83
C LEU A 24 -6.71 -12.19 4.88
N VAL A 25 -6.12 -13.31 4.44
CA VAL A 25 -5.68 -14.40 5.31
C VAL A 25 -4.16 -14.53 5.25
N CYS A 26 -3.52 -14.65 6.41
CA CYS A 26 -2.09 -14.92 6.47
C CYS A 26 -1.80 -16.32 5.91
N ASP A 27 -1.00 -16.36 4.85
CA ASP A 27 -0.58 -17.58 4.16
C ASP A 27 0.28 -18.53 5.01
N ALA A 28 0.96 -18.00 6.04
CA ALA A 28 1.80 -18.80 6.92
C ALA A 28 1.06 -19.44 8.10
N CYS A 29 0.02 -18.79 8.66
CA CYS A 29 -0.63 -19.29 9.89
C CYS A 29 -2.17 -19.21 9.90
N GLY A 30 -2.80 -18.75 8.82
CA GLY A 30 -4.26 -18.68 8.70
C GLY A 30 -4.93 -17.53 9.48
N ASN A 31 -4.16 -16.65 10.13
CA ASN A 31 -4.71 -15.54 10.90
C ASN A 31 -5.27 -14.42 9.99
N TYR A 32 -6.36 -13.78 10.41
CA TYR A 32 -7.06 -12.72 9.66
C TYR A 32 -6.68 -11.30 10.11
N THR A 33 -6.03 -11.16 11.26
CA THR A 33 -5.71 -9.85 11.84
C THR A 33 -4.29 -9.42 11.49
N PHE A 34 -4.14 -8.13 11.21
CA PHE A 34 -2.87 -7.53 10.82
C PHE A 34 -2.64 -6.23 11.59
N ILE A 35 -1.37 -5.94 11.88
CA ILE A 35 -0.91 -4.76 12.60
C ILE A 35 -0.11 -3.90 11.62
N LYS A 36 -0.42 -2.61 11.58
CA LYS A 36 0.38 -1.64 10.82
C LYS A 36 1.82 -1.63 11.31
N SER A 37 2.75 -1.79 10.40
CA SER A 37 4.18 -1.90 10.68
C SER A 37 5.00 -1.14 9.64
N TYR A 38 6.28 -0.95 9.89
CA TYR A 38 7.19 -0.29 8.94
C TYR A 38 8.44 -1.15 8.73
N PHE A 39 8.80 -1.34 7.46
CA PHE A 39 10.18 -1.68 7.12
C PHE A 39 10.99 -0.39 7.06
N ILE A 40 12.17 -0.40 7.67
CA ILE A 40 13.07 0.75 7.60
C ILE A 40 14.24 0.40 6.69
N ARG A 41 14.38 1.14 5.59
CA ARG A 41 15.54 1.01 4.70
C ARG A 41 16.54 2.11 4.98
N ARG A 42 17.81 1.72 5.10
CA ARG A 42 18.92 2.65 5.23
C ARG A 42 19.41 3.07 3.85
N LEU A 43 19.40 4.36 3.57
CA LEU A 43 19.99 4.97 2.38
C LEU A 43 21.40 5.45 2.73
N SER A 44 22.41 4.89 2.06
CA SER A 44 23.79 5.32 2.27
C SER A 44 24.00 6.79 1.84
N PRO A 45 24.92 7.53 2.46
CA PRO A 45 25.32 8.88 2.04
C PRO A 45 25.66 8.99 0.55
N LEU A 46 26.30 7.97 -0.02
CA LEU A 46 26.70 7.94 -1.44
C LEU A 46 25.53 7.95 -2.41
N MET A 47 24.40 7.35 -2.03
CA MET A 47 23.18 7.28 -2.84
C MET A 47 22.19 8.40 -2.49
N SER A 48 22.45 9.14 -1.42
CA SER A 48 21.57 10.19 -0.93
C SER A 48 21.79 11.50 -1.71
N PRO A 49 20.74 12.15 -2.22
CA PRO A 49 20.85 13.45 -2.89
C PRO A 49 21.46 14.54 -2.00
N THR A 50 21.36 14.38 -0.67
CA THR A 50 21.89 15.32 0.32
C THR A 50 23.30 14.97 0.82
N GLY A 51 23.84 13.81 0.43
CA GLY A 51 25.11 13.29 0.94
C GLY A 51 25.06 12.84 2.40
N GLN A 52 23.87 12.71 3.00
CA GLN A 52 23.67 12.25 4.38
C GLN A 52 22.94 10.91 4.41
N GLU A 53 23.24 10.10 5.42
CA GLU A 53 22.52 8.85 5.68
C GLU A 53 21.06 9.15 6.01
N ALA A 54 20.14 8.38 5.44
CA ALA A 54 18.71 8.54 5.68
C ALA A 54 18.03 7.21 5.99
N MET A 55 17.01 7.25 6.84
CA MET A 55 16.16 6.10 7.18
C MET A 55 14.80 6.30 6.52
N ILE A 56 14.49 5.46 5.53
CA ILE A 56 13.26 5.55 4.74
C ILE A 56 12.26 4.53 5.28
N PRO A 57 11.13 4.96 5.87
CA PRO A 57 10.08 4.05 6.30
C PRO A 57 9.20 3.62 5.12
N ILE A 58 8.89 2.33 5.07
CA ILE A 58 7.94 1.73 4.13
C ILE A 58 6.83 1.09 4.94
N GLU A 59 5.62 1.64 4.84
CA GLU A 59 4.44 1.14 5.53
C GLU A 59 4.01 -0.21 4.98
N VAL A 60 3.79 -1.17 5.87
CA VAL A 60 3.33 -2.53 5.57
C VAL A 60 2.34 -3.01 6.63
N PHE A 61 1.69 -4.13 6.40
CA PHE A 61 0.88 -4.83 7.40
C PHE A 61 1.52 -6.17 7.76
N ALA A 62 1.82 -6.37 9.04
CA ALA A 62 2.35 -7.63 9.56
C ALA A 62 1.23 -8.46 10.19
N CYS A 63 1.27 -9.77 10.01
CA CYS A 63 0.32 -10.67 10.66
C CYS A 63 0.37 -10.49 12.18
N GLY A 64 -0.78 -10.24 12.80
CA GLY A 64 -0.88 -10.00 14.25
C GLY A 64 -0.58 -11.22 15.12
N ASN A 65 -0.49 -12.42 14.53
CA ASN A 65 -0.21 -13.66 15.24
C ASN A 65 1.25 -14.12 15.05
N CYS A 66 1.71 -14.29 13.80
CA CYS A 66 3.05 -14.83 13.52
C CYS A 66 4.08 -13.79 13.04
N GLY A 67 3.68 -12.53 12.83
CA GLY A 67 4.56 -11.46 12.37
C GLY A 67 4.93 -11.49 10.89
N LYS A 68 4.50 -12.50 10.12
CA LYS A 68 4.76 -12.54 8.66
C LYS A 68 4.08 -11.36 7.96
N VAL A 69 4.83 -10.65 7.12
CA VAL A 69 4.28 -9.67 6.18
C VAL A 69 3.86 -10.42 4.91
N PRO A 70 2.63 -10.23 4.41
CA PRO A 70 2.18 -10.87 3.17
C PRO A 70 3.10 -10.52 2.00
N ASP A 71 3.42 -11.50 1.16
CA ASP A 71 4.36 -11.32 0.04
C ASP A 71 3.90 -10.22 -0.95
N LYS A 72 2.58 -10.06 -1.11
CA LYS A 72 1.98 -8.98 -1.93
C LYS A 72 2.20 -7.57 -1.37
N MET A 73 2.58 -7.45 -0.10
CA MET A 73 2.86 -6.21 0.59
C MET A 73 4.35 -6.00 0.87
N MET A 74 5.20 -6.93 0.43
CA MET A 74 6.64 -6.71 0.46
C MET A 74 7.02 -5.62 -0.55
N PRO A 75 7.84 -4.63 -0.16
CA PRO A 75 8.34 -3.65 -1.10
C PRO A 75 9.20 -4.37 -2.15
N THR A 76 8.79 -4.31 -3.42
CA THR A 76 9.56 -4.85 -4.53
C THR A 76 10.86 -4.06 -4.66
N ASN A 77 11.96 -4.78 -4.91
CA ASN A 77 13.23 -4.18 -5.29
C ASN A 77 13.19 -3.94 -6.80
N ASP A 78 12.30 -3.08 -7.28
CA ASP A 78 12.33 -2.66 -8.67
C ASP A 78 13.50 -1.66 -8.81
N SER A 79 14.67 -2.21 -9.15
CA SER A 79 15.86 -1.47 -9.57
C SER A 79 15.74 -1.05 -11.03
#